data_AF-A0A7W3NN45-F1
#
_entry.id   AF-A0A7W3NN45-F1
#
_cell.length_a   1.000
_cell.length_b   1.000
_cell.length_c   1.000
_cell.angle_alpha   90.00
_cell.angle_beta   90.00
_cell.angle_gamma   90.00
#
_symmetry.space_group_name_H-M   'P 1'
#
loop_
_entity.id
_entity.type
_entity.pdbx_description
1 polymer ?
#
loop_
_entity_poly.entity_id
_entity_poly.type
_entity_poly.pdbx_seq_one_letter_code
_entity_poly.pdbx_strand_id
1 'polypeptide(L)'
;MTTRNGALEPVFCTIVPPHVLDQLSRAGDPDVSAPARRSLEHDAYQRTRRRLTTVIGARAAALPEGAAADQPHRTIYDTHHSQDLPGDKVREEGSDPGSDASVNRAYAGLGATFELYLKVYGRHSIDGSGLPLDATVHFGEGYDNAFWNGEQMVFGDGDGKVFLDFTIPVDVIGHELTHGVTQHTANLEYFGQSGALNESVSDVFGSLIKQYALGQTAAEADWLIGAGLLAPGVHGTALRSMKAPGTAYDDPNLGKDPQPATMEHYVRTGRDNGGVHINSGIPNHAFYLAAKALGGHAWEKAGQVWYDALTGGDLKSDAQFADFATLTAKAARERFGADELEAVQKAWEQVGVHTR
;
A
#
# COMPACT_ATOMS: atom_id res chain seq x y z
N MET A 1 -26.51 20.75 14.01
CA MET A 1 -25.34 19.86 13.98
C MET A 1 -25.82 18.46 13.69
N THR A 2 -25.92 18.11 12.41
CA THR A 2 -26.28 16.77 11.95
C THR A 2 -24.99 16.03 11.68
N THR A 3 -24.62 15.12 12.57
CA THR A 3 -23.58 14.11 12.33
C THR A 3 -24.06 13.25 11.16
N ARG A 4 -23.42 13.39 9.99
CA ARG A 4 -23.52 12.37 8.95
C ARG A 4 -22.77 11.16 9.50
N ASN A 5 -23.52 10.15 9.95
CA ASN A 5 -23.01 8.79 10.04
C ASN A 5 -22.75 8.29 8.61
N GLY A 6 -21.63 8.71 8.02
CA GLY A 6 -21.03 7.94 6.94
C GLY A 6 -20.42 6.71 7.61
N ALA A 7 -20.95 5.52 7.33
CA ALA A 7 -20.29 4.30 7.77
C ALA A 7 -18.91 4.27 7.10
N LEU A 8 -17.84 4.04 7.88
CA LEU A 8 -16.52 3.75 7.31
C LEU A 8 -16.69 2.57 6.35
N GLU A 9 -16.29 2.76 5.09
CA GLU A 9 -16.26 1.68 4.09
C GLU A 9 -14.89 1.02 4.13
N PRO A 10 -14.77 -0.19 4.72
CA PRO A 10 -13.48 -0.79 4.91
C PRO A 10 -13.06 -1.47 3.62
N VAL A 11 -11.92 -1.00 3.11
CA VAL A 11 -11.31 -1.54 1.90
C VAL A 11 -10.64 -2.86 2.25
N PHE A 12 -10.77 -3.83 1.34
CA PHE A 12 -9.91 -5.00 1.27
C PHE A 12 -9.09 -4.89 0.00
N CYS A 13 -7.81 -4.56 0.16
CA CYS A 13 -6.81 -4.56 -0.91
C CYS A 13 -5.86 -5.74 -0.69
N THR A 14 -5.23 -6.17 -1.76
CA THR A 14 -4.18 -7.17 -1.77
C THR A 14 -3.07 -6.69 -2.70
N ILE A 15 -1.81 -6.76 -2.28
CA ILE A 15 -0.70 -6.18 -3.03
C ILE A 15 -0.57 -6.70 -4.47
N VAL A 16 -0.83 -8.00 -4.69
CA VAL A 16 -0.90 -8.59 -6.03
C VAL A 16 -2.26 -8.30 -6.63
N PRO A 17 -2.33 -7.52 -7.72
CA PRO A 17 -3.61 -7.16 -8.32
C PRO A 17 -4.32 -8.39 -8.90
N PRO A 18 -5.67 -8.44 -8.89
CA PRO A 18 -6.43 -9.58 -9.41
C PRO A 18 -6.10 -9.94 -10.86
N HIS A 19 -5.76 -8.96 -11.70
CA HIS A 19 -5.43 -9.21 -13.11
C HIS A 19 -4.14 -10.01 -13.29
N VAL A 20 -3.20 -9.92 -12.35
CA VAL A 20 -1.94 -10.69 -12.37
C VAL A 20 -2.24 -12.15 -12.03
N LEU A 21 -2.96 -12.39 -10.92
CA LEU A 21 -3.35 -13.74 -10.53
C LEU A 21 -4.28 -14.38 -11.59
N ASP A 22 -5.19 -13.61 -12.19
CA ASP A 22 -6.04 -14.07 -13.31
C ASP A 22 -5.21 -14.57 -14.50
N GLN A 23 -4.12 -13.88 -14.83
CA GLN A 23 -3.23 -14.28 -15.90
C GLN A 23 -2.47 -15.56 -15.54
N LEU A 24 -1.88 -15.61 -14.34
CA LEU A 24 -1.15 -16.78 -13.82
C LEU A 24 -2.04 -18.02 -13.70
N SER A 25 -3.31 -17.84 -13.32
CA SER A 25 -4.31 -18.92 -13.21
C SER A 25 -4.55 -19.68 -14.53
N ARG A 26 -4.16 -19.09 -15.66
CA ARG A 26 -4.32 -19.64 -17.01
C ARG A 26 -3.02 -20.23 -17.57
N ALA A 27 -1.92 -20.16 -16.82
CA ALA A 27 -0.66 -20.76 -17.22
C ALA A 27 -0.84 -22.26 -17.47
N GLY A 28 -0.12 -22.77 -18.48
CA GLY A 28 -0.13 -24.20 -18.81
C GLY A 28 0.57 -25.05 -17.73
N ASP A 29 1.45 -24.44 -16.95
CA ASP A 29 2.14 -25.08 -15.83
C ASP A 29 1.24 -25.13 -14.58
N PRO A 30 0.90 -26.32 -14.05
CA PRO A 30 0.14 -26.45 -12.81
C PRO A 30 0.84 -25.86 -11.59
N ASP A 31 2.18 -25.85 -11.56
CA ASP A 31 2.94 -25.32 -10.43
C ASP A 31 2.81 -23.80 -10.32
N VAL A 32 2.44 -23.11 -11.41
CA VAL A 32 2.13 -21.67 -11.45
C VAL A 32 0.63 -21.42 -11.34
N SER A 33 -0.19 -22.18 -12.08
CA SER A 33 -1.62 -21.90 -12.16
C SER A 33 -2.41 -22.32 -10.91
N ALA A 34 -1.99 -23.36 -10.18
CA ALA A 34 -2.71 -23.82 -9.00
C ALA A 34 -2.58 -22.87 -7.79
N PRO A 35 -1.38 -22.38 -7.42
CA PRO A 35 -1.23 -21.35 -6.37
C PRO A 35 -2.04 -20.07 -6.67
N ALA A 36 -1.96 -19.56 -7.90
CA ALA A 36 -2.72 -18.38 -8.32
C ALA A 36 -4.25 -18.56 -8.17
N ARG A 37 -4.79 -19.73 -8.54
CA ARG A 37 -6.22 -20.05 -8.36
C ARG A 37 -6.63 -20.09 -6.89
N ARG A 38 -5.82 -20.73 -6.03
CA ARG A 38 -6.09 -20.76 -4.58
C ARG A 38 -6.07 -19.36 -3.99
N SER A 39 -5.11 -18.55 -4.41
CA SER A 39 -4.98 -17.15 -3.96
C SER A 39 -6.20 -16.32 -4.38
N LEU A 40 -6.67 -16.43 -5.63
CA LEU A 40 -7.88 -15.76 -6.11
C LEU A 40 -9.14 -16.14 -5.30
N GLU A 41 -9.32 -17.44 -5.02
CA GLU A 41 -10.44 -17.94 -4.22
C GLU A 41 -10.39 -17.36 -2.80
N HIS A 42 -9.21 -17.34 -2.20
CA HIS A 42 -9.00 -16.82 -0.87
C HIS A 42 -9.23 -15.30 -0.80
N ASP A 43 -8.69 -14.54 -1.75
CA ASP A 43 -8.90 -13.10 -1.86
C ASP A 43 -10.40 -12.76 -1.98
N ALA A 44 -11.16 -13.55 -2.74
CA ALA A 44 -12.60 -13.37 -2.88
C ALA A 44 -13.35 -13.65 -1.56
N TYR A 45 -12.92 -14.67 -0.81
CA TYR A 45 -13.44 -14.97 0.51
C TYR A 45 -13.17 -13.84 1.50
N GLN A 46 -11.95 -13.30 1.53
CA GLN A 46 -11.59 -12.22 2.44
C GLN A 46 -12.26 -10.89 2.09
N ARG A 47 -12.40 -10.54 0.80
CA ARG A 47 -13.25 -9.41 0.35
C ARG A 47 -14.67 -9.52 0.91
N THR A 48 -15.25 -10.72 0.85
CA THR A 48 -16.60 -10.98 1.35
C THR A 48 -16.66 -10.85 2.88
N ARG A 49 -15.67 -11.41 3.61
CA ARG A 49 -15.58 -11.27 5.06
C ARG A 49 -15.45 -9.82 5.50
N ARG A 50 -14.58 -9.02 4.86
CA ARG A 50 -14.39 -7.61 5.19
C ARG A 50 -15.71 -6.83 5.12
N ARG A 51 -16.48 -7.07 4.06
CA ARG A 51 -17.81 -6.48 3.89
C ARG A 51 -18.76 -6.87 5.03
N LEU A 52 -18.72 -8.12 5.48
CA LEU A 52 -19.56 -8.59 6.59
C LEU A 52 -19.14 -7.98 7.94
N THR A 53 -17.85 -7.96 8.26
CA THR A 53 -17.31 -7.35 9.49
C THR A 53 -17.75 -5.89 9.64
N THR A 54 -17.77 -5.17 8.52
CA THR A 54 -18.29 -3.80 8.41
C THR A 54 -19.75 -3.70 8.82
N VAL A 55 -20.60 -4.54 8.20
CA VAL A 55 -22.05 -4.54 8.43
C VAL A 55 -22.39 -4.89 9.88
N ILE A 56 -21.59 -5.75 10.51
CA ILE A 56 -21.77 -6.22 11.89
C ILE A 56 -21.18 -5.21 12.91
N GLY A 57 -20.33 -4.28 12.48
CA GLY A 57 -19.74 -3.24 13.34
C GLY A 57 -18.70 -3.78 14.33
N ALA A 58 -17.91 -4.78 13.93
CA ALA A 58 -16.85 -5.31 14.79
C ALA A 58 -15.84 -4.21 15.14
N ARG A 59 -15.41 -4.18 16.40
CA ARG A 59 -14.47 -3.17 16.92
C ARG A 59 -13.04 -3.56 16.56
N ALA A 60 -12.26 -2.58 16.10
CA ALA A 60 -10.81 -2.72 15.96
C ALA A 60 -10.16 -3.04 17.31
N ALA A 61 -8.98 -3.66 17.27
CA ALA A 61 -8.15 -3.88 18.45
C ALA A 61 -7.89 -2.54 19.15
N ALA A 62 -8.14 -2.48 20.46
CA ALA A 62 -7.83 -1.31 21.25
C ALA A 62 -6.37 -1.38 21.72
N LEU A 63 -5.74 -0.22 21.89
CA LEU A 63 -4.50 -0.11 22.65
C LEU A 63 -4.64 -0.80 24.01
N PRO A 64 -3.63 -1.58 24.45
CA PRO A 64 -3.59 -2.09 25.82
C PRO A 64 -3.69 -0.95 26.84
N GLU A 65 -4.39 -1.18 27.94
CA GLU A 65 -4.59 -0.16 28.97
C GLU A 65 -3.24 0.30 29.56
N GLY A 66 -2.94 1.60 29.47
CA GLY A 66 -1.67 2.19 29.92
C GLY A 66 -0.52 2.18 28.90
N ALA A 67 -0.73 1.65 27.70
CA ALA A 67 0.26 1.68 26.62
C ALA A 67 0.45 3.09 26.06
N ALA A 68 1.71 3.47 25.80
CA ALA A 68 2.06 4.77 25.25
C ALA A 68 1.85 4.79 23.72
N ALA A 69 1.07 5.75 23.22
CA ALA A 69 0.72 5.85 21.79
C ALA A 69 1.89 6.32 20.90
N ASP A 70 2.99 6.79 21.50
CA ASP A 70 4.25 7.17 20.84
C ASP A 70 5.25 6.00 20.76
N GLN A 71 4.84 4.79 21.15
CA GLN A 71 5.63 3.57 21.00
C GLN A 71 4.89 2.56 20.13
N PRO A 72 5.60 1.78 19.30
CA PRO A 72 4.98 0.70 18.56
C PRO A 72 4.58 -0.42 19.53
N HIS A 73 3.42 -1.03 19.29
CA HIS A 73 2.98 -2.25 19.97
C HIS A 73 2.79 -3.33 18.93
N ARG A 74 3.84 -4.13 18.66
CA ARG A 74 3.83 -5.12 17.58
C ARG A 74 3.64 -6.54 18.11
N THR A 75 2.83 -7.32 17.40
CA THR A 75 2.71 -8.76 17.61
C THR A 75 2.80 -9.50 16.28
N ILE A 76 3.66 -10.51 16.20
CA ILE A 76 3.76 -11.41 15.04
C ILE A 76 3.22 -12.77 15.42
N TYR A 77 2.37 -13.30 14.56
CA TYR A 77 1.78 -14.62 14.64
C TYR A 77 2.24 -15.49 13.46
N ASP A 78 2.18 -16.80 13.65
CA ASP A 78 2.49 -17.82 12.65
C ASP A 78 1.28 -18.76 12.51
N THR A 79 0.80 -18.95 11.28
CA THR A 79 -0.31 -19.86 11.00
C THR A 79 0.14 -21.27 10.65
N HIS A 80 1.45 -21.51 10.54
CA HIS A 80 2.05 -22.79 10.18
C HIS A 80 1.46 -23.35 8.87
N HIS A 81 1.27 -22.47 7.87
CA HIS A 81 0.65 -22.74 6.57
C HIS A 81 -0.84 -23.11 6.62
N SER A 82 -1.51 -22.96 7.77
CA SER A 82 -2.97 -22.95 7.83
C SER A 82 -3.54 -21.60 7.36
N GLN A 83 -4.87 -21.50 7.28
CA GLN A 83 -5.57 -20.25 6.96
C GLN A 83 -6.34 -19.68 8.17
N ASP A 84 -6.07 -20.19 9.37
CA ASP A 84 -6.78 -19.83 10.60
C ASP A 84 -6.07 -18.67 11.31
N LEU A 85 -6.58 -17.44 11.10
CA LEU A 85 -6.02 -16.23 11.72
C LEU A 85 -6.40 -16.07 13.21
N PRO A 86 -5.53 -15.46 14.05
CA PRO A 86 -4.18 -14.99 13.71
C PRO A 86 -3.11 -16.09 13.72
N GLY A 87 -3.39 -17.28 14.25
CA GLY A 87 -2.38 -18.32 14.49
C GLY A 87 -1.68 -18.17 15.85
N ASP A 88 -0.51 -18.78 15.98
CA ASP A 88 0.25 -18.82 17.23
C ASP A 88 1.15 -17.59 17.37
N LYS A 89 1.15 -16.94 18.55
CA LYS A 89 2.03 -15.80 18.81
C LYS A 89 3.49 -16.25 18.84
N VAL A 90 4.32 -15.72 17.93
CA VAL A 90 5.73 -16.09 17.80
C VAL A 90 6.71 -14.96 18.14
N ARG A 91 6.25 -13.69 18.12
CA ARG A 91 7.06 -12.54 18.53
C ARG A 91 6.20 -11.40 19.05
N GLU A 92 6.67 -10.69 20.06
CA GLU A 92 5.99 -9.50 20.61
C GLU A 92 6.96 -8.34 20.80
N GLU A 93 6.42 -7.16 21.10
CA GLU A 93 7.18 -5.94 21.29
C GLU A 93 8.32 -6.11 22.31
N GLY A 94 9.52 -5.64 21.95
CA GLY A 94 10.71 -5.75 22.81
C GLY A 94 11.38 -7.13 22.81
N SER A 95 10.82 -8.13 22.16
CA SER A 95 11.46 -9.46 22.06
C SER A 95 12.63 -9.47 21.08
N ASP A 96 13.69 -10.18 21.46
CA ASP A 96 14.85 -10.46 20.59
C ASP A 96 14.42 -11.21 19.32
N PRO A 97 15.14 -11.01 18.19
CA PRO A 97 14.84 -11.71 16.94
C PRO A 97 15.07 -13.23 17.09
N GLY A 98 14.13 -14.01 16.54
CA GLY A 98 14.24 -15.46 16.42
C GLY A 98 15.00 -15.91 15.17
N SER A 99 14.95 -17.21 14.86
CA SER A 99 15.57 -17.76 13.64
C SER A 99 14.74 -17.58 12.37
N ASP A 100 13.44 -17.34 12.51
CA ASP A 100 12.54 -17.20 11.37
C ASP A 100 12.73 -15.84 10.68
N ALA A 101 13.07 -15.87 9.40
CA ALA A 101 13.38 -14.67 8.65
C ALA A 101 12.13 -13.86 8.29
N SER A 102 11.00 -14.51 8.04
CA SER A 102 9.72 -13.90 7.69
C SER A 102 9.15 -13.16 8.90
N VAL A 103 9.18 -13.79 10.08
CA VAL A 103 8.82 -13.15 11.36
C VAL A 103 9.68 -11.91 11.61
N ASN A 104 10.99 -12.02 11.40
CA ASN A 104 11.91 -10.91 11.63
C ASN A 104 11.69 -9.74 10.66
N ARG A 105 11.45 -10.03 9.38
CA ARG A 105 11.15 -9.01 8.36
C ARG A 105 9.81 -8.32 8.62
N ALA A 106 8.75 -9.08 8.92
CA ALA A 106 7.45 -8.52 9.28
C ALA A 106 7.58 -7.58 10.50
N TYR A 107 8.23 -8.03 11.57
CA TYR A 107 8.46 -7.21 12.77
C TYR A 107 9.23 -5.91 12.48
N ALA A 108 10.26 -5.98 11.63
CA ALA A 108 11.03 -4.82 11.20
C ALA A 108 10.22 -3.86 10.32
N GLY A 109 9.45 -4.37 9.37
CA GLY A 109 8.63 -3.56 8.46
C GLY A 109 7.48 -2.84 9.15
N LEU A 110 6.81 -3.49 10.11
CA LEU A 110 5.84 -2.85 11.00
C LEU A 110 6.49 -1.69 11.79
N GLY A 111 7.69 -1.92 12.32
CA GLY A 111 8.46 -0.91 13.03
C GLY A 111 8.83 0.28 12.15
N ALA A 112 9.39 0.04 10.97
CA ALA A 112 9.77 1.10 10.02
C ALA A 112 8.57 1.96 9.61
N THR A 113 7.41 1.32 9.40
CA THR A 113 6.16 2.02 9.09
C THR A 113 5.74 2.94 10.22
N PHE A 114 5.69 2.42 11.45
CA PHE A 114 5.37 3.21 12.64
C PHE A 114 6.33 4.39 12.80
N GLU A 115 7.64 4.15 12.63
CA GLU A 115 8.67 5.17 12.81
C GLU A 115 8.54 6.32 11.83
N LEU A 116 8.29 6.07 10.53
CA LEU A 116 8.08 7.15 9.57
C LEU A 116 6.87 8.00 9.99
N TYR A 117 5.73 7.35 10.22
CA TYR A 117 4.49 8.05 10.56
C TYR A 117 4.62 8.88 11.85
N LEU A 118 5.26 8.33 12.88
CA LEU A 118 5.45 9.05 14.13
C LEU A 118 6.50 10.18 13.99
N LYS A 119 7.70 9.86 13.51
CA LYS A 119 8.84 10.80 13.56
C LYS A 119 8.74 11.91 12.51
N VAL A 120 8.20 11.59 11.32
CA VAL A 120 8.08 12.58 10.23
C VAL A 120 6.72 13.27 10.27
N TYR A 121 5.63 12.53 10.48
CA TYR A 121 4.27 13.07 10.37
C TYR A 121 3.56 13.30 11.69
N GLY A 122 4.18 12.97 12.83
CA GLY A 122 3.58 13.11 14.16
C GLY A 122 2.34 12.23 14.36
N ARG A 123 2.18 11.18 13.54
CA ARG A 123 1.00 10.30 13.59
C ARG A 123 1.26 9.10 14.50
N HIS A 124 0.40 8.93 15.49
CA HIS A 124 0.43 7.79 16.40
C HIS A 124 -0.22 6.57 15.76
N SER A 125 0.59 5.71 15.11
CA SER A 125 0.12 4.50 14.40
C SER A 125 -0.91 4.74 13.28
N ILE A 126 -1.57 3.67 12.84
CA ILE A 126 -2.45 3.64 11.68
C ILE A 126 -3.73 4.45 11.88
N ASP A 127 -4.32 4.42 13.07
CA ASP A 127 -5.55 5.16 13.40
C ASP A 127 -5.29 6.58 13.93
N GLY A 128 -4.02 6.97 14.12
CA GLY A 128 -3.63 8.23 14.74
C GLY A 128 -3.83 8.27 16.26
N SER A 129 -4.18 7.13 16.87
CA SER A 129 -4.41 6.97 18.30
C SER A 129 -3.60 5.82 18.90
N GLY A 130 -2.63 5.26 18.18
CA GLY A 130 -1.69 4.25 18.67
C GLY A 130 -2.11 2.79 18.43
N LEU A 131 -3.00 2.50 17.46
CA LEU A 131 -3.42 1.14 17.11
C LEU A 131 -2.25 0.12 17.16
N PRO A 132 -2.39 -1.01 17.88
CA PRO A 132 -1.42 -2.10 17.81
C PRO A 132 -1.21 -2.60 16.38
N LEU A 133 0.02 -2.99 16.08
CA LEU A 133 0.42 -3.49 14.76
C LEU A 133 0.59 -5.00 14.83
N ASP A 134 -0.47 -5.70 14.46
CA ASP A 134 -0.46 -7.16 14.41
C ASP A 134 -0.19 -7.64 12.98
N ALA A 135 0.57 -8.72 12.86
CA ALA A 135 0.88 -9.37 11.60
C ALA A 135 0.91 -10.89 11.73
N THR A 136 0.44 -11.58 10.70
CA THR A 136 0.51 -13.04 10.56
C THR A 136 1.39 -13.41 9.38
N VAL A 137 2.34 -14.33 9.59
CA VAL A 137 3.18 -14.92 8.53
C VAL A 137 2.80 -16.38 8.24
N HIS A 138 3.39 -16.92 7.18
CA HIS A 138 3.19 -18.30 6.70
C HIS A 138 1.74 -18.65 6.44
N PHE A 139 0.99 -17.68 5.87
CA PHE A 139 -0.43 -17.83 5.63
C PHE A 139 -0.70 -18.72 4.41
N GLY A 140 -1.32 -19.88 4.64
CA GLY A 140 -1.61 -20.86 3.60
C GLY A 140 -0.36 -21.46 2.94
N GLU A 141 -0.57 -22.40 2.01
CA GLU A 141 0.51 -23.02 1.23
C GLU A 141 0.67 -22.35 -0.14
N GLY A 142 1.82 -21.71 -0.35
CA GLY A 142 2.14 -21.01 -1.60
C GLY A 142 1.15 -19.89 -1.90
N TYR A 143 0.77 -19.13 -0.88
CA TYR A 143 -0.16 -18.01 -1.05
C TYR A 143 0.55 -16.83 -1.70
N ASP A 144 0.09 -16.45 -2.89
CA ASP A 144 0.70 -15.43 -3.74
C ASP A 144 0.15 -14.04 -3.44
N ASN A 145 0.04 -13.69 -2.16
CA ASN A 145 -0.41 -12.36 -1.77
C ASN A 145 -0.01 -11.94 -0.35
N ALA A 146 -0.22 -10.65 -0.10
CA ALA A 146 -0.28 -10.06 1.25
C ALA A 146 -1.40 -9.03 1.30
N PHE A 147 -1.97 -8.82 2.48
CA PHE A 147 -3.09 -7.89 2.65
C PHE A 147 -3.24 -7.37 4.08
N TRP A 148 -3.78 -6.16 4.19
CA TRP A 148 -4.40 -5.66 5.42
C TRP A 148 -5.87 -6.09 5.48
N ASN A 149 -6.23 -6.92 6.48
CA ASN A 149 -7.61 -7.39 6.63
C ASN A 149 -8.50 -6.42 7.43
N GLY A 150 -7.91 -5.33 7.93
CA GLY A 150 -8.57 -4.36 8.78
C GLY A 150 -8.25 -4.36 10.26
N GLU A 151 -7.64 -5.44 10.72
CA GLU A 151 -7.22 -5.64 12.10
C GLU A 151 -5.74 -5.97 12.15
N GLN A 152 -5.24 -6.74 11.18
CA GLN A 152 -3.86 -7.18 11.09
C GLN A 152 -3.39 -7.31 9.64
N MET A 153 -2.07 -7.33 9.49
CA MET A 153 -1.36 -7.72 8.28
C MET A 153 -1.33 -9.25 8.13
N VAL A 154 -1.43 -9.74 6.90
CA VAL A 154 -1.31 -11.18 6.59
C VAL A 154 -0.37 -11.35 5.39
N PHE A 155 0.61 -12.24 5.53
CA PHE A 155 1.65 -12.49 4.52
C PHE A 155 1.67 -13.97 4.09
N GLY A 156 1.60 -14.20 2.79
CA GLY A 156 1.94 -15.48 2.19
C GLY A 156 3.44 -15.62 1.92
N ASP A 157 3.88 -16.86 1.76
CA ASP A 157 5.28 -17.18 1.43
C ASP A 157 5.58 -17.13 -0.07
N GLY A 158 4.55 -16.95 -0.91
CA GLY A 158 4.64 -17.10 -2.36
C GLY A 158 4.84 -18.55 -2.82
N ASP A 159 4.62 -18.80 -4.10
CA ASP A 159 4.79 -20.11 -4.73
C ASP A 159 6.27 -20.53 -4.96
N GLY A 160 7.22 -19.61 -4.77
CA GLY A 160 8.65 -19.83 -5.03
C GLY A 160 8.99 -19.97 -6.52
N LYS A 161 8.04 -19.74 -7.43
CA LYS A 161 8.16 -19.85 -8.89
C LYS A 161 7.98 -18.51 -9.58
N VAL A 162 6.97 -17.77 -9.15
CA VAL A 162 6.63 -16.43 -9.60
C VAL A 162 6.90 -15.43 -8.48
N PHE A 163 6.39 -15.73 -7.28
CA PHE A 163 6.52 -14.86 -6.12
C PHE A 163 7.34 -15.54 -5.03
N LEU A 164 8.19 -14.75 -4.40
CA LEU A 164 8.89 -15.10 -3.17
C LEU A 164 8.05 -14.60 -1.97
N ASP A 165 8.61 -14.77 -0.78
CA ASP A 165 8.00 -14.37 0.48
C ASP A 165 7.61 -12.87 0.50
N PHE A 166 6.34 -12.59 0.79
CA PHE A 166 5.77 -11.24 0.78
C PHE A 166 6.24 -10.33 1.92
N THR A 167 7.00 -10.87 2.87
CA THR A 167 7.71 -10.07 3.89
C THR A 167 9.03 -9.49 3.37
N ILE A 168 9.52 -9.90 2.18
CA ILE A 168 10.79 -9.42 1.62
C ILE A 168 10.78 -7.90 1.36
N PRO A 169 9.80 -7.33 0.64
CA PRO A 169 9.82 -5.92 0.30
C PRO A 169 9.14 -5.09 1.40
N VAL A 170 9.91 -4.28 2.11
CA VAL A 170 9.38 -3.43 3.21
C VAL A 170 8.32 -2.44 2.73
N ASP A 171 8.40 -2.01 1.47
CA ASP A 171 7.43 -1.17 0.79
C ASP A 171 6.07 -1.84 0.60
N VAL A 172 6.01 -3.18 0.46
CA VAL A 172 4.75 -3.93 0.44
C VAL A 172 4.09 -3.90 1.82
N ILE A 173 4.86 -4.08 2.89
CA ILE A 173 4.36 -3.96 4.27
C ILE A 173 3.82 -2.54 4.53
N GLY A 174 4.58 -1.52 4.12
CA GLY A 174 4.20 -0.13 4.27
C GLY A 174 2.98 0.25 3.43
N HIS A 175 2.84 -0.28 2.22
CA HIS A 175 1.67 -0.10 1.35
C HIS A 175 0.39 -0.60 2.04
N GLU A 176 0.40 -1.83 2.53
CA GLU A 176 -0.79 -2.44 3.13
C GLU A 176 -1.22 -1.73 4.43
N LEU A 177 -0.26 -1.35 5.28
CA LEU A 177 -0.54 -0.55 6.48
C LEU A 177 -1.07 0.85 6.13
N THR A 178 -0.63 1.44 5.02
CA THR A 178 -1.10 2.75 4.56
C THR A 178 -2.58 2.73 4.12
N HIS A 179 -3.11 1.59 3.65
CA HIS A 179 -4.56 1.47 3.44
C HIS A 179 -5.34 1.74 4.73
N GLY A 180 -4.83 1.27 5.88
CA GLY A 180 -5.41 1.59 7.18
C GLY A 180 -5.36 3.10 7.49
N VAL A 181 -4.25 3.78 7.18
CA VAL A 181 -4.15 5.24 7.37
C VAL A 181 -5.18 5.96 6.51
N THR A 182 -5.33 5.56 5.25
CA THR A 182 -6.36 6.10 4.34
C THR A 182 -7.77 5.86 4.88
N GLN A 183 -8.06 4.66 5.40
CA GLN A 183 -9.35 4.31 6.01
C GLN A 183 -9.67 5.21 7.21
N HIS A 184 -8.68 5.52 8.05
CA HIS A 184 -8.85 6.37 9.24
C HIS A 184 -8.75 7.89 8.95
N THR A 185 -8.66 8.29 7.68
CA THR A 185 -8.52 9.70 7.28
C THR A 185 -9.52 10.07 6.20
N ALA A 186 -9.13 10.10 4.92
CA ALA A 186 -10.00 10.48 3.81
C ALA A 186 -11.04 9.41 3.46
N ASN A 187 -10.82 8.16 3.89
CA ASN A 187 -11.64 6.99 3.61
C ASN A 187 -12.06 6.91 2.13
N LEU A 188 -11.05 6.99 1.24
CA LEU A 188 -11.24 6.97 -0.20
C LEU A 188 -11.97 5.70 -0.64
N GLU A 189 -13.08 5.88 -1.35
CA GLU A 189 -13.86 4.80 -1.95
C GLU A 189 -12.96 3.99 -2.87
N TYR A 190 -13.04 2.66 -2.78
CA TYR A 190 -12.17 1.78 -3.53
C TYR A 190 -12.74 1.45 -4.91
N PHE A 191 -12.97 2.50 -5.71
CA PHE A 191 -13.47 2.42 -7.07
C PHE A 191 -12.97 3.56 -7.95
N GLY A 192 -12.68 3.30 -9.22
CA GLY A 192 -12.32 4.34 -10.19
C GLY A 192 -11.12 5.20 -9.74
N GLN A 193 -11.23 6.52 -9.85
CA GLN A 193 -10.13 7.43 -9.49
C GLN A 193 -9.88 7.52 -7.98
N SER A 194 -10.90 7.51 -7.13
CA SER A 194 -10.70 7.50 -5.67
C SER A 194 -10.00 6.22 -5.23
N GLY A 195 -10.33 5.08 -5.84
CA GLY A 195 -9.63 3.81 -5.58
C GLY A 195 -8.20 3.82 -6.10
N ALA A 196 -7.96 4.37 -7.30
CA ALA A 196 -6.61 4.55 -7.82
C ALA A 196 -5.76 5.54 -6.98
N LEU A 197 -6.38 6.55 -6.35
CA LEU A 197 -5.73 7.40 -5.35
C LEU A 197 -5.42 6.64 -4.07
N ASN A 198 -6.34 5.79 -3.61
CA ASN A 198 -6.12 4.93 -2.44
C ASN A 198 -4.89 4.04 -2.64
N GLU A 199 -4.82 3.34 -3.78
CA GLU A 199 -3.65 2.56 -4.21
C GLU A 199 -2.37 3.40 -4.32
N SER A 200 -2.46 4.57 -4.95
CA SER A 200 -1.30 5.42 -5.15
C SER A 200 -0.75 5.99 -3.85
N VAL A 201 -1.62 6.38 -2.92
CA VAL A 201 -1.21 6.82 -1.58
C VAL A 201 -0.49 5.68 -0.85
N SER A 202 -0.99 4.45 -0.94
CA SER A 202 -0.32 3.28 -0.39
C SER A 202 1.07 3.03 -1.01
N ASP A 203 1.20 3.12 -2.34
CA ASP A 203 2.50 3.03 -3.03
C ASP A 203 3.46 4.16 -2.62
N VAL A 204 2.95 5.40 -2.51
CA VAL A 204 3.71 6.58 -2.08
C VAL A 204 4.31 6.36 -0.70
N PHE A 205 3.49 6.04 0.30
CA PHE A 205 4.00 5.88 1.66
C PHE A 205 4.80 4.59 1.83
N GLY A 206 4.45 3.49 1.13
CA GLY A 206 5.30 2.30 1.05
C GLY A 206 6.70 2.61 0.56
N SER A 207 6.81 3.38 -0.54
CA SER A 207 8.11 3.83 -1.06
C SER A 207 8.84 4.76 -0.09
N LEU A 208 8.14 5.70 0.55
CA LEU A 208 8.74 6.59 1.55
C LEU A 208 9.25 5.84 2.78
N ILE A 209 8.54 4.81 3.25
CA ILE A 209 8.97 3.95 4.37
C ILE A 209 10.28 3.25 4.02
N LYS A 210 10.36 2.67 2.82
CA LYS A 210 11.60 2.05 2.31
C LYS A 210 12.74 3.07 2.24
N GLN A 211 12.49 4.24 1.64
CA GLN A 211 13.51 5.29 1.51
C GLN A 211 13.99 5.77 2.88
N TYR A 212 13.08 5.98 3.84
CA TYR A 212 13.40 6.41 5.20
C TYR A 212 14.21 5.36 5.96
N ALA A 213 13.81 4.09 5.90
CA ALA A 213 14.53 2.98 6.52
C ALA A 213 15.96 2.80 5.95
N LEU A 214 16.16 3.13 4.67
CA LEU A 214 17.45 3.05 3.99
C LEU A 214 18.23 4.36 3.97
N GLY A 215 17.67 5.47 4.50
CA GLY A 215 18.29 6.79 4.45
C GLY A 215 18.48 7.37 3.05
N GLN A 216 17.65 6.96 2.08
CA GLN A 216 17.80 7.33 0.67
C GLN A 216 17.20 8.70 0.37
N THR A 217 17.86 9.45 -0.51
CA THR A 217 17.27 10.62 -1.17
C THR A 217 16.37 10.20 -2.33
N ALA A 218 15.55 11.12 -2.83
CA ALA A 218 14.70 10.91 -4.00
C ALA A 218 15.49 10.49 -5.26
N ALA A 219 16.77 10.88 -5.35
CA ALA A 219 17.65 10.53 -6.46
C ALA A 219 18.22 9.11 -6.36
N GLU A 220 18.35 8.56 -5.15
CA GLU A 220 18.91 7.23 -4.88
C GLU A 220 17.84 6.14 -4.83
N ALA A 221 16.60 6.51 -4.52
CA ALA A 221 15.48 5.60 -4.44
C ALA A 221 15.20 4.89 -5.78
N ASP A 222 14.80 3.61 -5.70
CA ASP A 222 14.49 2.80 -6.89
C ASP A 222 13.14 3.17 -7.53
N TRP A 223 12.19 3.68 -6.72
CA TRP A 223 10.81 3.97 -7.12
C TRP A 223 10.05 2.75 -7.66
N LEU A 224 10.38 1.58 -7.13
CA LEU A 224 9.75 0.30 -7.45
C LEU A 224 8.92 -0.20 -6.28
N ILE A 225 7.76 -0.80 -6.56
CA ILE A 225 6.90 -1.41 -5.55
C ILE A 225 6.99 -2.94 -5.64
N GLY A 226 7.42 -3.59 -4.57
CA GLY A 226 7.65 -5.03 -4.53
C GLY A 226 8.97 -5.46 -5.17
N ALA A 227 10.00 -4.61 -5.14
CA ALA A 227 11.31 -4.97 -5.65
C ALA A 227 11.91 -6.15 -4.86
N GLY A 228 12.37 -7.18 -5.57
CA GLY A 228 12.88 -8.42 -4.96
C GLY A 228 11.82 -9.46 -4.63
N LEU A 229 10.54 -9.19 -4.92
CA LEU A 229 9.45 -10.15 -4.72
C LEU A 229 9.37 -11.20 -5.85
N LEU A 230 9.75 -10.82 -7.08
CA LEU A 230 9.68 -11.71 -8.24
C LEU A 230 10.82 -12.73 -8.19
N ALA A 231 10.48 -14.01 -8.38
CA ALA A 231 11.43 -15.11 -8.31
C ALA A 231 12.44 -15.10 -9.47
N PRO A 232 13.63 -15.71 -9.30
CA PRO A 232 14.61 -15.83 -10.39
C PRO A 232 14.00 -16.53 -11.62
N GLY A 233 14.12 -15.89 -12.78
CA GLY A 233 13.57 -16.40 -14.05
C GLY A 233 12.30 -15.68 -14.50
N VAL A 234 11.65 -14.92 -13.62
CA VAL A 234 10.58 -13.99 -14.00
C VAL A 234 11.17 -12.77 -14.72
N HIS A 235 10.59 -12.39 -15.86
CA HIS A 235 10.98 -11.19 -16.60
C HIS A 235 10.32 -9.93 -16.04
N GLY A 236 10.79 -9.47 -14.88
CA GLY A 236 10.35 -8.24 -14.25
C GLY A 236 11.28 -7.82 -13.12
N THR A 237 11.15 -6.56 -12.69
CA THR A 237 11.94 -6.02 -11.58
C THR A 237 11.12 -5.81 -10.31
N ALA A 238 9.80 -5.63 -10.44
CA ALA A 238 8.88 -5.31 -9.37
C ALA A 238 7.42 -5.51 -9.83
N LEU A 239 6.45 -5.31 -8.94
CA LEU A 239 5.02 -5.29 -9.31
C LEU A 239 4.64 -4.01 -10.06
N ARG A 240 5.20 -2.86 -9.66
CA ARG A 240 4.90 -1.54 -10.23
C ARG A 240 6.15 -0.66 -10.23
N SER A 241 6.17 0.34 -11.12
CA SER A 241 7.17 1.41 -11.12
C SER A 241 6.48 2.75 -10.98
N MET A 242 6.79 3.48 -9.91
CA MET A 242 6.28 4.86 -9.75
C MET A 242 6.98 5.84 -10.70
N LYS A 243 8.25 5.57 -11.03
CA LYS A 243 9.05 6.40 -11.94
C LYS A 243 8.67 6.19 -13.41
N ALA A 244 8.30 4.98 -13.80
CA ALA A 244 7.96 4.64 -15.18
C ALA A 244 6.83 3.58 -15.20
N PRO A 245 5.58 3.96 -14.90
CA PRO A 245 4.45 3.03 -14.93
C PRO A 245 4.32 2.32 -16.29
N GLY A 246 4.03 1.02 -16.29
CA GLY A 246 3.93 0.21 -17.50
C GLY A 246 5.24 -0.49 -17.90
N THR A 247 6.27 -0.43 -17.04
CA THR A 247 7.62 -0.96 -17.32
C THR A 247 8.15 -1.93 -16.27
N ALA A 248 7.39 -2.21 -15.20
CA ALA A 248 7.88 -3.02 -14.08
C ALA A 248 8.12 -4.49 -14.44
N TYR A 249 7.33 -5.03 -15.39
CA TYR A 249 7.45 -6.40 -15.89
C TYR A 249 6.90 -6.55 -17.31
N ASP A 250 7.47 -7.51 -18.05
CA ASP A 250 7.02 -7.97 -19.37
C ASP A 250 7.42 -9.45 -19.51
N ASP A 251 6.57 -10.31 -18.98
CA ASP A 251 6.84 -11.73 -18.78
C ASP A 251 5.76 -12.59 -19.46
N PRO A 252 6.12 -13.74 -20.09
CA PRO A 252 5.14 -14.60 -20.75
C PRO A 252 4.03 -15.13 -19.83
N ASN A 253 4.33 -15.33 -18.54
CA ASN A 253 3.39 -15.85 -17.55
C ASN A 253 2.67 -14.73 -16.78
N LEU A 254 3.35 -13.66 -16.35
CA LEU A 254 2.70 -12.54 -15.66
C LEU A 254 1.95 -11.59 -16.62
N GLY A 255 2.31 -11.60 -17.91
CA GLY A 255 1.89 -10.59 -18.87
C GLY A 255 2.78 -9.35 -18.82
N LYS A 256 2.24 -8.22 -19.27
CA LYS A 256 2.92 -6.93 -19.28
C LYS A 256 2.25 -5.97 -18.31
N ASP A 257 3.06 -5.18 -17.59
CA ASP A 257 2.60 -4.10 -16.73
C ASP A 257 1.61 -3.17 -17.49
N PRO A 258 0.33 -3.10 -17.08
CA PRO A 258 -0.70 -2.38 -17.81
C PRO A 258 -0.81 -0.90 -17.41
N GLN A 259 -0.02 -0.42 -16.46
CA GLN A 259 -0.23 0.90 -15.87
C GLN A 259 0.07 2.05 -16.86
N PRO A 260 -0.86 2.98 -17.09
CA PRO A 260 -0.57 4.22 -17.79
C PRO A 260 0.23 5.19 -16.91
N ALA A 261 1.14 5.92 -17.54
CA ALA A 261 1.92 6.98 -16.89
C ALA A 261 1.24 8.36 -16.93
N THR A 262 0.21 8.55 -17.76
CA THR A 262 -0.50 9.82 -17.97
C THR A 262 -2.00 9.61 -18.21
N MET A 263 -2.79 10.66 -18.01
CA MET A 263 -4.24 10.69 -18.26
C MET A 263 -4.64 10.46 -19.72
N GLU A 264 -3.75 10.68 -20.69
CA GLU A 264 -3.99 10.37 -22.10
C GLU A 264 -4.30 8.88 -22.31
N HIS A 265 -3.66 8.01 -21.50
CA HIS A 265 -3.82 6.57 -21.57
C HIS A 265 -4.67 6.00 -20.43
N TYR A 266 -5.45 6.85 -19.76
CA TYR A 266 -6.34 6.41 -18.67
C TYR A 266 -7.23 5.25 -19.14
N VAL A 267 -7.21 4.15 -18.38
CA VAL A 267 -7.94 2.92 -18.72
C VAL A 267 -9.35 2.98 -18.14
N ARG A 268 -10.36 3.06 -19.01
CA ARG A 268 -11.78 2.94 -18.65
C ARG A 268 -12.19 1.47 -18.64
N THR A 269 -12.42 0.89 -17.46
CA THR A 269 -12.74 -0.52 -17.28
C THR A 269 -13.73 -0.70 -16.14
N GLY A 270 -14.47 -1.82 -16.11
CA GLY A 270 -15.24 -2.26 -14.94
C GLY A 270 -14.54 -3.33 -14.10
N ARG A 271 -13.44 -3.90 -14.62
CA ARG A 271 -12.57 -4.84 -13.87
C ARG A 271 -11.75 -4.06 -12.84
N ASP A 272 -11.19 -4.78 -11.87
CA ASP A 272 -10.25 -4.20 -10.90
C ASP A 272 -10.84 -2.95 -10.21
N ASN A 273 -12.12 -3.04 -9.81
CA ASN A 273 -12.88 -1.94 -9.22
C ASN A 273 -12.82 -0.63 -10.03
N GLY A 274 -12.85 -0.69 -11.36
CA GLY A 274 -12.69 0.51 -12.18
C GLY A 274 -11.24 0.85 -12.53
N GLY A 275 -10.32 -0.11 -12.38
CA GLY A 275 -8.91 0.00 -12.69
C GLY A 275 -8.11 0.69 -11.59
N VAL A 276 -8.33 0.35 -10.33
CA VAL A 276 -7.65 0.98 -9.18
C VAL A 276 -6.15 0.71 -9.18
N HIS A 277 -5.72 -0.54 -9.40
CA HIS A 277 -4.30 -0.89 -9.50
C HIS A 277 -3.72 -0.50 -10.86
N ILE A 278 -4.55 -0.40 -11.90
CA ILE A 278 -4.11 -0.02 -13.24
C ILE A 278 -3.81 1.48 -13.27
N ASN A 279 -4.80 2.32 -12.93
CA ASN A 279 -4.70 3.77 -13.10
C ASN A 279 -3.93 4.47 -11.96
N SER A 280 -3.52 3.76 -10.90
CA SER A 280 -2.67 4.31 -9.82
C SER A 280 -1.27 4.73 -10.32
N GLY A 281 -0.83 4.21 -11.47
CA GLY A 281 0.40 4.65 -12.13
C GLY A 281 0.45 6.16 -12.42
N ILE A 282 -0.69 6.78 -12.73
CA ILE A 282 -0.78 8.22 -13.05
C ILE A 282 -0.44 9.09 -11.83
N PRO A 283 -1.14 8.97 -10.67
CA PRO A 283 -0.76 9.71 -9.46
C PRO A 283 0.57 9.25 -8.85
N ASN A 284 1.00 7.99 -9.02
CA ASN A 284 2.34 7.56 -8.63
C ASN A 284 3.44 8.33 -9.38
N HIS A 285 3.26 8.48 -10.70
CA HIS A 285 4.20 9.21 -11.53
C HIS A 285 4.21 10.70 -11.21
N ALA A 286 3.06 11.29 -10.87
CA ALA A 286 2.99 12.66 -10.35
C ALA A 286 3.81 12.82 -9.06
N PHE A 287 3.67 11.90 -8.10
CA PHE A 287 4.47 11.95 -6.87
C PHE A 287 5.97 11.84 -7.15
N TYR A 288 6.38 10.90 -7.99
CA TYR A 288 7.79 10.75 -8.39
C TYR A 288 8.34 12.05 -8.98
N LEU A 289 7.61 12.67 -9.92
CA LEU A 289 8.02 13.90 -10.57
C LEU A 289 8.14 15.06 -9.57
N ALA A 290 7.20 15.17 -8.63
CA ALA A 290 7.25 16.17 -7.56
C ALA A 290 8.46 15.94 -6.64
N ALA A 291 8.64 14.71 -6.13
CA ALA A 291 9.76 14.37 -5.25
C ALA A 291 11.13 14.59 -5.94
N LYS A 292 11.24 14.23 -7.22
CA LYS A 292 12.44 14.46 -8.03
C LYS A 292 12.74 15.96 -8.19
N ALA A 293 11.71 16.76 -8.48
CA ALA A 293 11.87 18.20 -8.66
C ALA A 293 12.28 18.91 -7.36
N LEU A 294 11.73 18.46 -6.22
CA LEU A 294 12.02 19.00 -4.89
C LEU A 294 13.36 18.55 -4.32
N GLY A 295 13.84 17.36 -4.72
CA GLY A 295 15.12 16.80 -4.29
C GLY A 295 15.16 16.44 -2.80
N GLY A 296 16.35 16.12 -2.30
CA GLY A 296 16.56 15.73 -0.91
C GLY A 296 15.84 14.43 -0.54
N HIS A 297 15.42 14.32 0.71
CA HIS A 297 14.63 13.18 1.18
C HIS A 297 13.15 13.38 0.87
N ALA A 298 12.55 12.47 0.08
CA ALA A 298 11.21 12.67 -0.46
C ALA A 298 10.13 12.80 0.62
N TRP A 299 10.33 12.21 1.80
CA TRP A 299 9.35 12.26 2.90
C TRP A 299 9.22 13.65 3.54
N GLU A 300 10.24 14.52 3.42
CA GLU A 300 10.30 15.82 4.11
C GLU A 300 9.39 16.88 3.46
N LYS A 301 9.38 16.94 2.12
CA LYS A 301 8.59 17.92 1.36
C LYS A 301 7.44 17.27 0.60
N ALA A 302 7.75 16.44 -0.41
CA ALA A 302 6.72 15.81 -1.23
C ALA A 302 5.79 14.92 -0.40
N GLY A 303 6.36 14.07 0.46
CA GLY A 303 5.61 13.21 1.38
C GLY A 303 4.75 14.00 2.35
N GLN A 304 5.27 15.10 2.91
CA GLN A 304 4.49 15.99 3.78
C GLN A 304 3.28 16.57 3.05
N VAL A 305 3.47 17.09 1.83
CA VAL A 305 2.37 17.62 0.99
C VAL A 305 1.27 16.57 0.75
N TRP A 306 1.65 15.35 0.40
CA TRP A 306 0.69 14.25 0.18
C TRP A 306 -0.02 13.87 1.48
N TYR A 307 0.71 13.82 2.60
CA TYR A 307 0.15 13.52 3.92
C TYR A 307 -0.89 14.56 4.34
N ASP A 308 -0.65 15.85 4.10
CA ASP A 308 -1.61 16.90 4.43
C ASP A 308 -2.85 16.88 3.56
N ALA A 309 -2.68 16.61 2.26
CA ALA A 309 -3.81 16.47 1.35
C ALA A 309 -4.70 15.29 1.77
N LEU A 310 -4.11 14.18 2.20
CA LEU A 310 -4.82 13.01 2.69
C LEU A 310 -5.51 13.25 4.04
N THR A 311 -4.82 13.90 4.98
CA THR A 311 -5.26 13.98 6.39
C THR A 311 -5.94 15.30 6.77
N GLY A 312 -5.91 16.31 5.90
CA GLY A 312 -6.43 17.65 6.17
C GLY A 312 -7.96 17.77 6.23
N GLY A 313 -8.72 16.70 5.93
CA GLY A 313 -10.18 16.65 6.03
C GLY A 313 -10.96 17.27 4.87
N ASP A 314 -10.27 17.92 3.93
CA ASP A 314 -10.88 18.50 2.73
C ASP A 314 -11.15 17.44 1.64
N LEU A 315 -10.30 16.41 1.54
CA LEU A 315 -10.41 15.33 0.55
C LEU A 315 -11.68 14.50 0.79
N LYS A 316 -12.50 14.33 -0.24
CA LYS A 316 -13.74 13.55 -0.19
C LYS A 316 -13.46 12.08 -0.50
N SER A 317 -14.31 11.19 0.00
CA SER A 317 -14.17 9.74 -0.23
C SER A 317 -14.27 9.39 -1.72
N ASP A 318 -15.07 10.12 -2.49
CA ASP A 318 -15.26 9.97 -3.94
C ASP A 318 -14.33 10.86 -4.79
N ALA A 319 -13.24 11.37 -4.19
CA ALA A 319 -12.34 12.33 -4.83
C ALA A 319 -11.76 11.81 -6.15
N GLN A 320 -11.69 12.72 -7.12
CA GLN A 320 -11.04 12.50 -8.41
C GLN A 320 -9.59 12.99 -8.35
N PHE A 321 -8.77 12.62 -9.34
CA PHE A 321 -7.35 13.01 -9.41
C PHE A 321 -7.17 14.53 -9.36
N ALA A 322 -8.06 15.30 -10.01
CA ALA A 322 -8.00 16.75 -9.98
C ALA A 322 -8.28 17.35 -8.60
N ASP A 323 -9.13 16.72 -7.78
CA ASP A 323 -9.42 17.17 -6.41
C ASP A 323 -8.17 17.00 -5.54
N PHE A 324 -7.54 15.83 -5.60
CA PHE A 324 -6.31 15.55 -4.86
C PHE A 324 -5.14 16.42 -5.33
N ALA A 325 -5.00 16.62 -6.65
CA ALA A 325 -4.00 17.52 -7.22
C ALA A 325 -4.17 18.96 -6.70
N THR A 326 -5.41 19.45 -6.62
CA THR A 326 -5.71 20.79 -6.09
C THR A 326 -5.35 20.89 -4.60
N LEU A 327 -5.63 19.86 -3.81
CA LEU A 327 -5.30 19.84 -2.37
C LEU A 327 -3.79 19.72 -2.10
N THR A 328 -3.07 18.93 -2.90
CA THR A 328 -1.60 18.87 -2.80
C THR A 328 -0.95 20.21 -3.18
N ALA A 329 -1.43 20.89 -4.23
CA ALA A 329 -0.96 22.24 -4.56
C ALA A 329 -1.25 23.24 -3.43
N LYS A 330 -2.46 23.21 -2.85
CA LYS A 330 -2.81 24.03 -1.67
C LYS A 330 -1.86 23.77 -0.51
N ALA A 331 -1.63 22.50 -0.15
CA ALA A 331 -0.74 22.11 0.94
C ALA A 331 0.72 22.56 0.70
N ALA A 332 1.23 22.40 -0.52
CA ALA A 332 2.58 22.85 -0.89
C ALA A 332 2.75 24.36 -0.70
N ARG A 333 1.78 25.15 -1.16
CA ARG A 333 1.78 26.61 -0.99
C ARG A 333 1.72 27.02 0.48
N GLU A 334 0.84 26.39 1.25
CA GLU A 334 0.60 26.74 2.66
C GLU A 334 1.78 26.38 3.56
N ARG A 335 2.49 25.30 3.27
CA ARG A 335 3.62 24.84 4.08
C ARG A 335 4.97 25.39 3.70
N PHE A 336 5.25 25.51 2.41
CA PHE A 336 6.62 25.74 1.94
C PHE A 336 6.76 26.99 1.08
N GLY A 337 5.79 27.25 0.19
CA GLY A 337 5.73 28.48 -0.59
C GLY A 337 5.63 28.25 -2.10
N ALA A 338 6.10 29.22 -2.87
CA ALA A 338 5.88 29.29 -4.32
C ALA A 338 6.65 28.22 -5.11
N ASP A 339 7.90 27.93 -4.71
CA ASP A 339 8.75 26.99 -5.43
C ASP A 339 8.21 25.55 -5.31
N GLU A 340 7.80 25.13 -4.10
CA GLU A 340 7.17 23.82 -3.89
C GLU A 340 5.81 23.71 -4.57
N LEU A 341 5.01 24.78 -4.53
CA LEU A 341 3.74 24.85 -5.27
C LEU A 341 4.00 24.60 -6.77
N GLU A 342 4.94 25.33 -7.36
CA GLU A 342 5.25 25.21 -8.80
C GLU A 342 5.71 23.79 -9.14
N ALA A 343 6.55 23.17 -8.31
CA ALA A 343 7.01 21.80 -8.51
C ALA A 343 5.86 20.78 -8.51
N VAL A 344 4.93 20.90 -7.55
CA VAL A 344 3.76 20.01 -7.42
C VAL A 344 2.80 20.21 -8.58
N GLN A 345 2.51 21.46 -8.97
CA GLN A 345 1.64 21.74 -10.12
C GLN A 345 2.21 21.18 -11.42
N LYS A 346 3.50 21.42 -11.70
CA LYS A 346 4.17 20.88 -12.89
C LYS A 346 4.18 19.36 -12.92
N ALA A 347 4.27 18.70 -11.77
CA ALA A 347 4.25 17.25 -11.69
C ALA A 347 2.87 16.68 -12.08
N TRP A 348 1.78 17.27 -11.58
CA TRP A 348 0.42 16.89 -11.97
C TRP A 348 0.12 17.20 -13.44
N GLU A 349 0.56 18.37 -13.93
CA GLU A 349 0.39 18.76 -15.33
C GLU A 349 1.09 17.79 -16.30
N GLN A 350 2.30 17.32 -15.95
CA GLN A 350 3.04 16.35 -16.76
C GLN A 350 2.32 15.00 -16.91
N VAL A 351 1.49 14.61 -15.94
CA VAL A 351 0.66 13.41 -16.04
C VAL A 351 -0.75 13.72 -16.59
N GLY A 352 -1.01 14.95 -17.02
CA GLY A 352 -2.28 15.37 -17.62
C GLY A 352 -3.41 15.64 -16.63
N VAL A 353 -3.09 15.97 -15.37
CA VAL A 353 -4.06 16.37 -14.34
C VAL A 353 -3.85 17.85 -14.01
N HIS A 354 -4.88 18.68 -14.21
CA HIS A 354 -4.77 20.12 -13.96
C HIS A 354 -5.30 20.49 -12.57
N THR A 355 -4.50 21.25 -11.81
CA THR A 355 -4.92 21.90 -10.57
C THR A 355 -5.68 23.17 -10.92
N ARG A 356 -6.95 23.29 -10.53
CA ARG A 356 -7.76 24.47 -10.86
C ARG A 356 -7.54 25.64 -9.91
#